data_AF-A0A8J7MCL5-F1
#
_entry.id   AF-A0A8J7MCL5-F1
#
_cell.length_a   1.000
_cell.length_b   1.000
_cell.length_c   1.000
_cell.angle_alpha   90.00
_cell.angle_beta   90.00
_cell.angle_gamma   90.00
#
_symmetry.space_group_name_H-M   'P 1'
#
loop_
_entity.id
_entity.type
_entity.pdbx_description
1 polymer ?
#
loop_
_entity_poly.entity_id
_entity_poly.type
_entity_poly.pdbx_seq_one_letter_code
_entity_poly.pdbx_strand_id
1 'polypeptide(L)'
;MERWRTLSRDCGRTFIPRQREDLQLADLELADLELADLQLADLELANLQLANLQLANLQLANLQLANLELVDLELADLELANLHPATAGGPWDCV
;
A
#
# COMPACT_ATOMS: atom_id res chain seq x y z
N MET A 1 -25.93 -15.25 -3.49
CA MET A 1 -25.21 -16.52 -3.36
C MET A 1 -24.09 -16.50 -4.38
N GLU A 2 -22.88 -16.69 -3.87
CA GLU A 2 -21.61 -16.25 -4.43
C GLU A 2 -21.24 -16.88 -5.78
N ARG A 3 -20.74 -16.07 -6.72
CA ARG A 3 -19.97 -16.54 -7.88
C ARG A 3 -18.89 -15.51 -8.27
N TRP A 4 -17.83 -15.43 -7.48
CA TRP A 4 -16.63 -14.62 -7.80
C TRP A 4 -15.52 -15.43 -8.49
N ARG A 5 -15.86 -16.51 -9.20
CA ARG A 5 -14.90 -17.23 -10.04
C ARG A 5 -15.22 -17.00 -11.50
N THR A 6 -14.50 -16.07 -12.12
CA THR A 6 -13.75 -16.28 -13.39
C THR A 6 -13.18 -14.96 -13.93
N LEU A 7 -11.86 -14.82 -13.84
CA LEU A 7 -10.95 -14.28 -14.87
C LEU A 7 -11.44 -13.09 -15.72
N SER A 8 -11.05 -11.88 -15.32
CA SER A 8 -10.83 -10.73 -16.21
C SER A 8 -9.59 -10.05 -15.63
N ARG A 9 -8.37 -10.15 -16.17
CA ARG A 9 -7.89 -9.55 -17.43
C ARG A 9 -8.35 -8.11 -17.68
N ASP A 10 -8.76 -7.42 -16.63
CA ASP A 10 -8.92 -5.97 -16.62
C ASP A 10 -7.70 -5.37 -15.90
N CYS A 11 -6.64 -5.18 -16.67
CA CYS A 11 -5.62 -4.19 -16.36
C CYS A 11 -6.19 -2.87 -16.88
N GLY A 12 -6.75 -2.02 -16.01
CA GLY A 12 -7.21 -0.70 -16.41
C GLY A 12 -8.42 -0.22 -15.62
N ARG A 13 -8.13 0.54 -14.56
CA ARG A 13 -9.10 1.18 -13.66
C ARG A 13 -9.68 0.22 -12.64
N THR A 14 -8.86 -0.10 -11.65
CA THR A 14 -9.36 -0.40 -10.31
C THR A 14 -10.19 0.81 -9.88
N PHE A 15 -11.51 0.68 -9.96
CA PHE A 15 -12.41 1.60 -9.30
C PHE A 15 -12.24 1.33 -7.82
N ILE A 16 -11.33 2.05 -7.17
CA ILE A 16 -11.09 1.96 -5.74
C ILE A 16 -12.28 2.69 -5.07
N PRO A 17 -13.20 1.97 -4.40
CA PRO A 17 -14.32 2.62 -3.74
C PRO A 17 -13.80 3.34 -2.49
N ARG A 18 -14.18 4.62 -2.28
CA ARG A 18 -13.90 5.49 -1.09
C ARG A 18 -14.37 4.95 0.28
N GLN A 19 -14.26 3.66 0.53
CA GLN A 19 -14.54 3.00 1.80
C GLN A 19 -13.18 2.57 2.33
N ARG A 20 -12.90 2.82 3.63
CA ARG A 20 -11.70 2.34 4.34
C ARG A 20 -11.19 1.04 3.72
N GLU A 21 -10.16 1.15 2.91
CA GLU A 21 -9.65 0.05 2.14
C GLU A 21 -8.81 -0.83 3.07
N ASP A 22 -9.42 -1.90 3.59
CA ASP A 22 -8.71 -3.02 4.20
C ASP A 22 -7.93 -3.74 3.09
N LEU A 23 -6.72 -3.24 2.81
CA LEU A 23 -5.75 -3.80 1.87
C LEU A 23 -4.60 -4.49 2.63
N GLN A 24 -4.88 -4.93 3.85
CA GLN A 24 -3.93 -5.69 4.66
C GLN A 24 -3.46 -6.92 3.85
N LEU A 25 -2.15 -7.12 3.75
CA LEU A 25 -1.53 -8.20 2.97
C LEU A 25 -1.86 -8.19 1.46
N ALA A 26 -2.32 -7.08 0.90
CA ALA A 26 -2.58 -6.97 -0.53
C ALA A 26 -1.27 -7.06 -1.33
N ASP A 27 -1.31 -7.81 -2.43
CA ASP A 27 -0.21 -7.85 -3.41
C ASP A 27 -0.47 -6.81 -4.50
N LEU A 28 0.22 -5.69 -4.38
CA LEU A 28 0.15 -4.52 -5.24
C LEU A 28 1.51 -4.27 -5.92
N GLU A 29 2.32 -5.33 -6.08
CA GLU A 29 3.59 -5.26 -6.80
C GLU A 29 3.35 -4.71 -8.21
N LEU A 30 4.14 -3.70 -8.61
CA LEU A 30 4.04 -3.02 -9.90
C LEU A 30 2.67 -2.35 -10.17
N ALA A 31 1.87 -2.11 -9.14
CA ALA A 31 0.59 -1.42 -9.30
C ALA A 31 0.80 0.05 -9.67
N ASP A 32 0.01 0.54 -10.63
CA ASP A 32 -0.05 1.96 -10.97
C ASP A 32 -1.17 2.63 -10.17
N LEU A 33 -0.76 3.33 -9.10
CA LEU A 33 -1.59 4.04 -8.14
C LEU A 33 -1.29 5.56 -8.16
N GLU A 34 -0.80 6.06 -9.30
CA GLU A 34 -0.61 7.49 -9.51
C GLU A 34 -1.92 8.25 -9.24
N LEU A 35 -1.86 9.32 -8.44
CA LEU A 35 -3.01 10.14 -8.03
C LEU A 35 -4.12 9.36 -7.28
N ALA A 36 -3.82 8.18 -6.74
CA ALA A 36 -4.80 7.43 -5.95
C ALA A 36 -5.11 8.13 -4.61
N ASP A 37 -6.39 8.15 -4.24
CA ASP A 37 -6.83 8.62 -2.92
C ASP A 37 -6.92 7.44 -1.96
N LEU A 38 -5.85 7.21 -1.20
CA LEU A 38 -5.67 6.13 -0.22
C LEU A 38 -5.68 6.69 1.22
N GLN A 39 -6.35 7.82 1.42
CA GLN A 39 -6.50 8.42 2.74
C GLN A 39 -7.19 7.44 3.70
N LEU A 40 -6.59 7.21 4.87
CA LEU A 40 -7.06 6.25 5.88
C LEU A 40 -7.08 4.78 5.42
N ALA A 41 -6.40 4.43 4.32
CA ALA A 41 -6.28 3.04 3.87
C ALA A 41 -5.43 2.22 4.86
N ASP A 42 -5.81 0.95 5.06
CA ASP A 42 -5.03 0.01 5.85
C ASP A 42 -4.22 -0.90 4.93
N LEU A 43 -2.95 -0.56 4.75
CA LEU A 43 -1.95 -1.24 3.93
C LEU A 43 -0.94 -2.01 4.79
N GLU A 44 -1.32 -2.39 6.02
CA GLU A 44 -0.45 -3.17 6.90
C GLU A 44 0.00 -4.47 6.20
N LEU A 45 1.31 -4.73 6.20
CA LEU A 45 1.94 -5.89 5.54
C LEU A 45 1.67 -6.00 4.01
N ALA A 46 1.18 -4.95 3.35
CA ALA A 46 0.95 -4.96 1.91
C ALA A 46 2.29 -5.00 1.13
N ASN A 47 2.30 -5.70 0.00
CA ASN A 47 3.43 -5.70 -0.92
C ASN A 47 3.22 -4.61 -1.98
N LEU A 48 3.93 -3.49 -1.85
CA LEU A 48 3.88 -2.37 -2.80
C LEU A 48 5.14 -2.30 -3.65
N GLN A 49 5.97 -3.35 -3.67
CA GLN A 49 7.24 -3.34 -4.38
C GLN A 49 7.09 -2.85 -5.83
N LEU A 50 7.94 -1.90 -6.24
CA LEU A 50 7.91 -1.29 -7.58
C LEU A 50 6.58 -0.60 -7.96
N ALA A 51 5.68 -0.34 -7.01
CA ALA A 51 4.44 0.38 -7.28
C ALA A 51 4.69 1.87 -7.54
N ASN A 52 3.87 2.45 -8.42
CA ASN A 52 3.84 3.89 -8.68
C ASN A 52 2.79 4.55 -7.79
N LEU A 53 3.20 5.32 -6.78
CA LEU A 53 2.35 6.09 -5.88
C LEU A 53 2.56 7.61 -6.06
N GLN A 54 3.03 8.02 -7.23
CA GLN A 54 3.25 9.44 -7.52
C GLN A 54 1.98 10.26 -7.31
N LEU A 55 2.09 11.38 -6.62
CA LEU A 55 0.97 12.28 -6.29
C LEU A 55 -0.19 11.59 -5.52
N ALA A 56 0.00 10.39 -4.98
CA ALA A 56 -1.04 9.69 -4.22
C ALA A 56 -1.28 10.36 -2.85
N ASN A 57 -2.53 10.34 -2.40
CA ASN A 57 -2.91 10.81 -1.08
C ASN A 57 -2.92 9.63 -0.10
N LEU A 58 -1.90 9.53 0.75
CA LEU A 58 -1.72 8.49 1.78
C LEU A 58 -1.91 9.07 3.20
N GLN A 59 -2.62 10.20 3.31
CA GLN A 59 -2.86 10.83 4.61
C GLN A 59 -3.51 9.86 5.59
N LEU A 60 -2.97 9.76 6.80
CA LEU A 60 -3.44 8.83 7.84
C LEU A 60 -3.48 7.34 7.42
N ALA A 61 -2.84 6.95 6.32
CA ALA A 61 -2.77 5.56 5.88
C ALA A 61 -1.89 4.73 6.84
N ASN A 62 -2.26 3.47 7.05
CA ASN A 62 -1.47 2.52 7.83
C ASN A 62 -0.56 1.72 6.89
N LEU A 63 0.75 2.01 6.90
CA LEU A 63 1.76 1.34 6.07
C LEU A 63 2.71 0.50 6.93
N GLN A 64 2.26 0.07 8.11
CA GLN A 64 3.06 -0.72 9.03
C GLN A 64 3.49 -2.03 8.38
N LEU A 65 4.79 -2.32 8.43
CA LEU A 65 5.38 -3.55 7.88
C LEU A 65 5.15 -3.74 6.36
N ALA A 66 4.68 -2.72 5.63
CA ALA A 66 4.48 -2.79 4.19
C ALA A 66 5.83 -2.86 3.45
N ASN A 67 5.88 -3.61 2.36
CA ASN A 67 7.04 -3.66 1.49
C ASN A 67 7.01 -2.48 0.50
N LEU A 68 7.78 -1.43 0.80
CA LEU A 68 7.93 -0.22 -0.02
C LEU A 68 9.22 -0.24 -0.85
N GLU A 69 9.80 -1.42 -1.13
CA GLU A 69 11.01 -1.54 -1.92
C GLU A 69 10.80 -1.02 -3.36
N LEU A 70 11.62 -0.05 -3.76
CA LEU A 70 11.58 0.58 -5.10
C LEU A 70 10.23 1.21 -5.46
N VAL A 71 9.42 1.59 -4.47
CA VAL A 71 8.20 2.38 -4.67
C VAL A 71 8.54 3.80 -5.11
N ASP A 72 7.77 4.33 -6.06
CA ASP A 72 7.83 5.74 -6.43
C ASP A 72 6.79 6.54 -5.63
N LEU A 73 7.24 7.38 -4.70
CA LEU A 73 6.42 8.27 -3.87
C LEU A 73 6.63 9.74 -4.23
N GLU A 74 7.09 10.05 -5.43
CA GLU A 74 7.32 11.44 -5.83
C GLU A 74 6.02 12.26 -5.69
N LEU A 75 6.08 13.33 -4.90
CA LEU A 75 4.95 14.22 -4.60
C LEU A 75 3.75 13.56 -3.89
N ALA A 76 3.91 12.35 -3.32
CA ALA A 76 2.87 11.72 -2.52
C ALA A 76 2.66 12.46 -1.18
N ASP A 77 1.41 12.55 -0.74
CA ASP A 77 1.04 13.13 0.56
C ASP A 77 1.00 12.03 1.63
N LEU A 78 2.02 12.02 2.51
CA LEU A 78 2.17 11.07 3.60
C LEU A 78 1.86 11.71 4.98
N GLU A 79 1.13 12.82 5.02
CA GLU A 79 0.83 13.49 6.28
C GLU A 79 0.12 12.54 7.27
N LEU A 80 0.73 12.35 8.44
CA LEU A 80 0.26 11.44 9.50
C LEU A 80 0.17 9.95 9.09
N ALA A 81 0.81 9.54 8.00
CA ALA A 81 0.89 8.13 7.62
C ALA A 81 1.71 7.33 8.65
N ASN A 82 1.22 6.14 9.02
CA ASN A 82 1.91 5.25 9.95
C ASN A 82 2.91 4.38 9.18
N LEU A 83 4.09 4.94 8.94
CA LEU A 83 5.21 4.31 8.23
C LEU A 83 6.13 3.52 9.17
N HIS A 84 5.64 2.94 10.27
CA HIS A 84 6.52 2.21 11.17
C HIS A 84 7.18 1.06 10.39
N PRO A 85 8.48 1.15 10.07
CA PRO A 85 9.17 -0.01 9.54
C PRO A 85 9.09 -1.08 10.63
N ALA A 86 9.11 -2.34 10.23
CA ALA A 86 9.38 -3.42 11.16
C ALA A 86 10.72 -3.09 11.82
N THR A 87 10.70 -2.41 12.96
CA THR A 87 11.89 -2.09 13.73
C THR A 87 12.34 -3.43 14.26
N ALA A 88 13.26 -4.05 13.52
CA ALA A 88 14.13 -5.09 13.99
C ALA A 88 15.04 -4.48 15.08
N GLY A 89 14.47 -4.18 16.26
CA GLY A 89 15.23 -4.04 17.49
C GLY A 89 15.68 -5.44 17.92
N GLY A 90 16.88 -5.82 17.48
CA GLY A 90 17.44 -7.18 17.62
C GLY A 90 18.02 -7.51 19.00
N PRO A 91 18.81 -8.60 19.12
CA PRO A 91 19.64 -8.84 20.29
C PRO A 91 21.14 -9.04 19.98
N TRP A 92 21.70 -8.45 18.92
CA TRP A 92 23.17 -8.43 18.70
C TRP A 92 23.78 -7.08 19.08
N ASP A 93 23.43 -6.62 20.28
CA ASP A 93 24.28 -5.73 21.07
C ASP A 93 24.74 -6.57 22.28
N CYS A 94 25.64 -7.51 22.03
CA CYS A 94 26.44 -8.22 23.03
C CYS A 94 27.67 -8.88 22.34
N VAL A 95 28.86 -8.37 22.71
CA VAL A 95 30.26 -8.75 22.40
C VAL A 95 30.89 -8.10 21.16
#